data_AF-A0A1S3T2U1-F1
#
_entry.id   AF-A0A1S3T2U1-F1
#
_cell.length_a   1.000
_cell.length_b   1.000
_cell.length_c   1.000
_cell.angle_alpha   90.00
_cell.angle_beta   90.00
_cell.angle_gamma   90.00
#
_symmetry.space_group_name_H-M   'P 1'
#
loop_
_entity.id
_entity.type
_entity.pdbx_description
1 polymer ?
#
loop_
_entity_poly.entity_id
_entity_poly.type
_entity_poly.pdbx_seq_one_letter_code
_entity_poly.pdbx_strand_id
1 'polypeptide(L)'
;MGKKRSSEVDESKTHVKKVKVSETAEFNGTVFKAMLKEPTKAMKGLDTFITTAKKLPCPDLYDVVEGYIKISMECSEIFKLLEGDKQMESEMLVIFQSLEMILLRTASDLSHFSMVGSTIVKKVVSSYMKLIQTSLHSENHRFVRQCLSFLSAMVSQGADTAREVFSHFHFTKGLSALAKRKDKMGKPDVRMAYTQFALSFLVSGDNATIGQLLEMKDFLPDILSSGLKEDRISTVNLILSTLQTKVGPNLLSQ
;
A
#
# COMPACT_ATOMS: atom_id res chain seq x y z
N MET A 1 60.81 63.57 -16.58
CA MET A 1 61.57 62.66 -17.48
C MET A 1 61.30 61.22 -17.07
N GLY A 2 60.94 60.34 -18.01
CA GLY A 2 61.31 58.91 -17.96
C GLY A 2 60.35 57.84 -17.38
N LYS A 3 59.36 57.43 -18.19
CA LYS A 3 58.90 56.05 -18.49
C LYS A 3 58.47 55.02 -17.39
N LYS A 4 57.16 54.74 -17.41
CA LYS A 4 56.43 53.44 -17.58
C LYS A 4 57.00 52.12 -16.99
N ARG A 5 56.19 51.41 -16.19
CA ARG A 5 55.54 50.13 -16.58
C ARG A 5 54.40 49.71 -15.62
N SER A 6 53.39 49.08 -16.20
CA SER A 6 52.10 48.63 -15.66
C SER A 6 52.13 47.20 -15.10
N SER A 7 51.24 46.89 -14.14
CA SER A 7 50.51 45.62 -13.97
C SER A 7 49.76 45.70 -12.63
N GLU A 8 48.45 45.90 -12.64
CA GLU A 8 47.39 44.88 -12.57
C GLU A 8 46.89 44.64 -11.13
N VAL A 9 45.57 44.67 -11.03
CA VAL A 9 44.73 44.59 -9.84
C VAL A 9 44.64 43.13 -9.40
N ASP A 10 44.79 42.84 -8.11
CA ASP A 10 44.20 41.64 -7.51
C ASP A 10 43.83 41.89 -6.04
N GLU A 11 42.57 42.27 -5.80
CA GLU A 11 41.95 42.25 -4.48
C GLU A 11 41.76 40.80 -4.03
N SER A 12 42.61 40.39 -3.10
CA SER A 12 42.63 39.04 -2.56
C SER A 12 41.48 38.80 -1.59
N LYS A 13 40.36 38.35 -2.16
CA LYS A 13 39.44 37.31 -1.67
C LYS A 13 39.35 37.10 -0.16
N THR A 14 38.28 37.64 0.40
CA THR A 14 37.66 37.21 1.66
C THR A 14 37.37 35.71 1.59
N HIS A 15 38.05 34.94 2.44
CA HIS A 15 37.84 33.51 2.63
C HIS A 15 36.43 33.25 3.20
N VAL A 16 35.45 33.02 2.33
CA VAL A 16 34.22 32.34 2.72
C VAL A 16 34.58 30.88 2.97
N LYS A 17 34.68 30.51 4.24
CA LYS A 17 34.74 29.10 4.67
C LYS A 17 33.53 28.39 4.07
N LYS A 18 33.77 27.57 3.04
CA LYS A 18 32.84 26.52 2.61
C LYS A 18 32.53 25.68 3.85
N VAL A 19 31.33 25.89 4.39
CA VAL A 19 30.72 24.94 5.32
C VAL A 19 30.65 23.62 4.56
N LYS A 20 31.47 22.68 5.00
CA LYS A 20 31.48 21.30 4.55
C LYS A 20 30.19 20.70 5.10
N VAL A 21 29.09 20.85 4.36
CA VAL A 21 27.82 20.17 4.64
C VAL A 21 28.12 18.69 4.59
N SER A 22 28.16 18.05 5.76
CA SER A 22 28.38 16.63 5.89
C SER A 22 27.22 15.87 5.23
N GLU A 23 27.57 14.89 4.40
CA GLU A 23 26.70 13.93 3.75
C GLU A 23 25.83 13.16 4.78
N THR A 24 24.63 13.66 5.03
CA THR A 24 23.47 12.81 5.30
C THR A 24 22.42 13.21 4.29
N ALA A 25 22.49 12.62 3.10
CA ALA A 25 21.47 12.84 2.07
C ALA A 25 20.10 12.50 2.67
N GLU A 26 19.20 13.49 2.68
CA GLU A 26 17.83 13.32 3.14
C GLU A 26 17.16 12.18 2.36
N PHE A 27 16.48 11.27 3.06
CA PHE A 27 15.85 10.11 2.45
C PHE A 27 14.68 10.56 1.55
N ASN A 28 14.87 10.43 0.24
CA ASN A 28 13.93 10.88 -0.79
C ASN A 28 13.67 9.80 -1.85
N GLY A 29 12.79 10.09 -2.82
CA GLY A 29 12.39 9.12 -3.85
C GLY A 29 13.55 8.57 -4.68
N THR A 30 14.54 9.41 -5.01
CA THR A 30 15.74 8.99 -5.77
C THR A 30 16.64 8.09 -4.95
N VAL A 31 16.88 8.45 -3.68
CA VAL A 31 17.67 7.62 -2.74
C VAL A 31 17.00 6.28 -2.52
N PHE A 32 15.69 6.27 -2.28
CA PHE A 32 14.90 5.05 -2.13
C PHE A 32 15.00 4.17 -3.38
N LYS A 33 14.77 4.72 -4.57
CA LYS A 33 14.88 3.99 -5.85
C LYS A 33 16.28 3.40 -6.06
N ALA A 34 17.34 4.11 -5.67
CA ALA A 34 18.70 3.61 -5.74
C ALA A 34 18.93 2.44 -4.78
N MET A 35 18.45 2.54 -3.53
CA MET A 35 18.55 1.46 -2.54
C MET A 35 17.85 0.18 -2.98
N LEU A 36 16.70 0.26 -3.67
CA LEU A 36 15.97 -0.91 -4.18
C LEU A 36 16.78 -1.70 -5.23
N LYS A 37 17.71 -1.05 -5.93
CA LYS A 37 18.57 -1.71 -6.94
C LYS A 37 19.76 -2.41 -6.32
N GLU A 38 20.07 -2.13 -5.06
CA GLU A 38 21.17 -2.74 -4.32
C GLU A 38 20.64 -3.84 -3.38
N PRO A 39 20.87 -5.14 -3.65
CA PRO A 39 20.29 -6.24 -2.88
C PRO A 39 20.53 -6.15 -1.36
N THR A 40 21.70 -5.66 -0.96
CA THR A 40 22.09 -5.52 0.46
C THR A 40 21.41 -4.34 1.16
N LYS A 41 20.83 -3.40 0.41
CA LYS A 41 20.15 -2.20 0.95
C LYS A 41 18.65 -2.20 0.71
N ALA A 42 18.14 -3.03 -0.20
CA ALA A 42 16.74 -3.03 -0.63
C ALA A 42 15.76 -3.13 0.56
N MET A 43 15.92 -4.12 1.43
CA MET A 43 15.02 -4.32 2.58
C MET A 43 15.06 -3.15 3.56
N LYS A 44 16.26 -2.64 3.88
CA LYS A 44 16.42 -1.42 4.70
C LYS A 44 15.75 -0.20 4.05
N GLY A 45 15.84 -0.09 2.72
CA GLY A 45 15.19 0.95 1.94
C GLY A 45 13.67 0.89 2.08
N LEU A 46 13.08 -0.30 1.93
CA LEU A 46 11.65 -0.52 2.10
C LEU A 46 11.19 -0.22 3.54
N ASP A 47 11.90 -0.67 4.56
CA ASP A 47 11.56 -0.38 5.97
C ASP A 47 11.60 1.13 6.28
N THR A 48 12.61 1.83 5.75
CA THR A 48 12.73 3.28 5.87
C THR A 48 11.60 3.99 5.14
N PHE A 49 11.25 3.51 3.94
CA PHE A 49 10.13 4.00 3.14
C PHE A 49 8.81 3.86 3.90
N ILE A 50 8.50 2.68 4.43
CA ILE A 50 7.26 2.42 5.19
C ILE A 50 7.20 3.32 6.43
N THR A 51 8.29 3.40 7.19
CA THR A 51 8.33 4.19 8.43
C THR A 51 8.14 5.69 8.16
N THR A 52 8.69 6.18 7.05
CA THR A 52 8.53 7.56 6.59
C THR A 52 7.11 7.80 6.07
N ALA A 53 6.61 6.90 5.20
CA ALA A 53 5.30 6.99 4.58
C ALA A 53 4.16 6.99 5.61
N LYS A 54 4.28 6.26 6.72
CA LYS A 54 3.29 6.26 7.80
C LYS A 54 3.11 7.61 8.51
N LYS A 55 4.06 8.53 8.34
CA LYS A 55 4.00 9.88 8.88
C LYS A 55 3.49 10.89 7.86
N LEU A 56 3.20 10.46 6.62
CA LEU A 56 2.74 11.32 5.53
C LEU A 56 1.21 11.22 5.37
N PRO A 57 0.56 12.27 4.85
CA PRO A 57 1.13 13.57 4.46
C PRO A 57 1.51 14.42 5.69
N CYS A 58 2.68 15.06 5.65
CA CYS A 58 3.17 15.96 6.69
C CYS A 58 3.99 17.10 6.05
N PRO A 59 3.63 18.39 6.25
CA PRO A 59 4.30 19.52 5.59
C PRO A 59 5.81 19.64 5.87
N ASP A 60 6.24 19.19 7.05
CA ASP A 60 7.63 19.31 7.52
C ASP A 60 8.51 18.12 7.11
N LEU A 61 7.97 17.17 6.35
CA LEU A 61 8.67 15.96 5.91
C LEU A 61 8.63 15.83 4.40
N TYR A 62 9.76 15.50 3.79
CA TYR A 62 9.80 15.18 2.37
C TYR A 62 8.85 14.02 2.06
N ASP A 63 8.00 14.21 1.06
CA ASP A 63 7.07 13.18 0.62
C ASP A 63 7.78 12.11 -0.22
N VAL A 64 8.31 11.10 0.46
CA VAL A 64 9.03 10.02 -0.21
C VAL A 64 8.14 9.18 -1.12
N VAL A 65 6.83 9.10 -0.84
CA VAL A 65 5.88 8.36 -1.68
C VAL A 65 5.70 9.10 -3.00
N GLU A 66 5.33 10.38 -2.94
CA GLU A 66 5.15 11.24 -4.11
C GLU A 66 6.46 11.35 -4.91
N GLY A 67 7.57 11.58 -4.22
CA GLY A 67 8.89 11.68 -4.82
C GLY A 67 9.31 10.42 -5.57
N TYR A 68 9.00 9.24 -5.03
CA TYR A 68 9.30 7.96 -5.67
C TYR A 68 8.42 7.71 -6.90
N ILE A 69 7.10 7.86 -6.78
CA ILE A 69 6.18 7.54 -7.88
C ILE A 69 6.32 8.48 -9.07
N LYS A 70 6.76 9.74 -8.84
CA LYS A 70 7.11 10.68 -9.93
C LYS A 70 8.24 10.18 -10.83
N ILE A 71 9.18 9.41 -10.28
CA ILE A 71 10.34 8.89 -11.02
C ILE A 71 10.25 7.39 -11.32
N SER A 72 9.29 6.67 -10.74
CA SER A 72 9.05 5.24 -10.98
C SER A 72 7.55 4.91 -10.92
N MET A 73 6.82 5.33 -11.96
CA MET A 73 5.37 5.14 -12.04
C MET A 73 4.94 3.66 -12.06
N GLU A 74 5.79 2.79 -12.60
CA GLU A 74 5.52 1.35 -12.69
C GLU A 74 5.97 0.58 -11.44
N CYS A 75 6.63 1.25 -10.49
CA CYS A 75 7.22 0.65 -9.29
C CYS A 75 8.07 -0.60 -9.56
N SER A 76 8.69 -0.69 -10.73
CA SER A 76 9.33 -1.93 -11.21
C SER A 76 10.46 -2.39 -10.28
N GLU A 77 11.15 -1.47 -9.62
CA GLU A 77 12.18 -1.81 -8.64
C GLU A 77 11.63 -2.57 -7.44
N ILE A 78 10.42 -2.26 -6.97
CA ILE A 78 9.79 -2.98 -5.85
C ILE A 78 9.32 -4.37 -6.32
N PHE A 79 8.70 -4.47 -7.51
CA PHE A 79 8.23 -5.76 -8.03
C PHE A 79 9.37 -6.74 -8.33
N LYS A 80 10.52 -6.25 -8.79
CA LYS A 80 11.71 -7.09 -8.99
C LYS A 80 12.17 -7.81 -7.72
N LEU A 81 11.87 -7.26 -6.53
CA LEU A 81 12.20 -7.92 -5.27
C LEU A 81 11.32 -9.15 -4.98
N LEU A 82 10.25 -9.37 -5.76
CA LEU A 82 9.45 -10.60 -5.72
C LEU A 82 9.94 -11.64 -6.73
N GLU A 83 10.87 -11.28 -7.61
CA GLU A 83 11.43 -12.17 -8.64
C GLU A 83 12.61 -12.94 -8.03
N GLY A 84 12.32 -14.00 -7.27
CA GLY A 84 13.31 -14.89 -6.67
C GLY A 84 12.73 -16.26 -6.27
N ASP A 85 13.55 -17.31 -6.31
CA ASP A 85 13.08 -18.70 -6.12
C ASP A 85 12.62 -19.02 -4.69
N LYS A 86 13.02 -18.21 -3.69
CA LYS A 86 12.63 -18.43 -2.29
C LYS A 86 12.58 -17.12 -1.50
N GLN A 87 11.48 -16.40 -1.64
CA GLN A 87 11.25 -15.22 -0.83
C GLN A 87 10.76 -15.60 0.57
N MET A 88 11.37 -15.05 1.61
CA MET A 88 10.87 -15.24 2.97
C MET A 88 9.60 -14.41 3.16
N GLU A 89 8.65 -14.90 3.97
CA GLU A 89 7.43 -14.14 4.30
C GLU A 89 7.73 -12.78 4.91
N SER A 90 8.80 -12.66 5.69
CA SER A 90 9.24 -11.38 6.26
C SER A 90 9.60 -10.35 5.20
N GLU A 91 10.21 -10.78 4.09
CA GLU A 91 10.59 -9.91 2.98
C GLU A 91 9.37 -9.55 2.13
N MET A 92 8.54 -10.55 1.79
CA MET A 92 7.28 -10.31 1.07
C MET A 92 6.35 -9.35 1.82
N LEU A 93 6.32 -9.45 3.15
CA LEU A 93 5.55 -8.56 4.00
C LEU A 93 5.96 -7.10 3.80
N VAL A 94 7.26 -6.81 3.83
CA VAL A 94 7.79 -5.45 3.69
C VAL A 94 7.59 -4.93 2.26
N ILE A 95 7.69 -5.80 1.25
CA ILE A 95 7.38 -5.46 -0.15
C ILE A 95 5.90 -5.08 -0.30
N PHE A 96 4.98 -5.94 0.14
CA PHE A 96 3.54 -5.68 0.07
C PHE A 96 3.13 -4.46 0.89
N GLN A 97 3.75 -4.23 2.05
CA GLN A 97 3.49 -3.03 2.84
C GLN A 97 3.97 -1.76 2.14
N SER A 98 5.07 -1.80 1.40
CA SER A 98 5.53 -0.64 0.64
C SER A 98 4.58 -0.30 -0.51
N LEU A 99 4.11 -1.31 -1.24
CA LEU A 99 3.10 -1.12 -2.29
C LEU A 99 1.75 -0.66 -1.72
N GLU A 100 1.34 -1.19 -0.57
CA GLU A 100 0.15 -0.72 0.17
C GLU A 100 0.25 0.77 0.50
N MET A 101 1.39 1.25 1.03
CA MET A 101 1.56 2.67 1.34
C MET A 101 1.40 3.56 0.10
N ILE A 102 1.86 3.11 -1.07
CA ILE A 102 1.65 3.83 -2.33
C ILE A 102 0.17 3.86 -2.69
N LEU A 103 -0.50 2.70 -2.68
CA LEU A 103 -1.91 2.57 -3.00
C LEU A 103 -2.80 3.44 -2.08
N LEU A 104 -2.54 3.45 -0.77
CA LEU A 104 -3.31 4.26 0.17
C LEU A 104 -3.22 5.76 -0.16
N ARG A 105 -2.02 6.24 -0.54
CA ARG A 105 -1.81 7.63 -0.94
C ARG A 105 -2.47 7.94 -2.29
N THR A 106 -2.34 7.07 -3.29
CA THR A 106 -2.93 7.30 -4.62
C THR A 106 -4.46 7.16 -4.63
N ALA A 107 -5.05 6.48 -3.64
CA ALA A 107 -6.51 6.46 -3.43
C ALA A 107 -7.03 7.68 -2.65
N SER A 108 -6.15 8.49 -2.05
CA SER A 108 -6.56 9.59 -1.16
C SER A 108 -5.92 10.92 -1.57
N ASP A 109 -4.88 11.35 -0.87
CA ASP A 109 -4.29 12.69 -1.00
C ASP A 109 -3.39 12.85 -2.23
N LEU A 110 -2.93 11.75 -2.84
CA LEU A 110 -2.22 11.73 -4.13
C LEU A 110 -3.11 11.21 -5.27
N SER A 111 -4.42 11.49 -5.25
CA SER A 111 -5.38 11.03 -6.27
C SER A 111 -5.06 11.48 -7.72
N HIS A 112 -4.31 12.56 -7.90
CA HIS A 112 -3.79 12.97 -9.20
C HIS A 112 -2.75 11.99 -9.79
N PHE A 113 -2.22 11.07 -8.98
CA PHE A 113 -1.38 9.94 -9.37
C PHE A 113 -2.15 8.60 -9.43
N SER A 114 -3.48 8.60 -9.51
CA SER A 114 -4.32 7.39 -9.55
C SER A 114 -3.93 6.36 -10.62
N MET A 115 -3.33 6.81 -11.74
CA MET A 115 -2.78 5.93 -12.77
C MET A 115 -1.71 4.99 -12.21
N VAL A 116 -0.84 5.46 -11.32
CA VAL A 116 0.19 4.65 -10.65
C VAL A 116 -0.45 3.54 -9.83
N GLY A 117 -1.49 3.87 -9.07
CA GLY A 117 -2.25 2.89 -8.28
C GLY A 117 -2.89 1.82 -9.17
N SER A 118 -3.54 2.24 -10.27
CA SER A 118 -4.13 1.34 -11.26
C SER A 118 -3.09 0.42 -11.91
N THR A 119 -1.92 0.95 -12.24
CA THR A 119 -0.79 0.18 -12.78
C THR A 119 -0.29 -0.89 -11.81
N ILE A 120 -0.13 -0.55 -10.53
CA ILE A 120 0.26 -1.50 -9.48
C ILE A 120 -0.78 -2.62 -9.39
N VAL A 121 -2.08 -2.29 -9.36
CA VAL A 121 -3.16 -3.30 -9.28
C VAL A 121 -3.09 -4.26 -10.47
N LYS A 122 -3.01 -3.74 -11.70
CA LYS A 122 -2.92 -4.56 -12.92
C LYS A 122 -1.72 -5.50 -12.90
N LYS A 123 -0.56 -5.00 -12.44
CA LYS A 123 0.65 -5.82 -12.33
C LYS A 123 0.48 -6.93 -11.29
N VAL A 124 -0.09 -6.62 -10.14
CA VAL A 124 -0.35 -7.62 -9.09
C VAL A 124 -1.34 -8.67 -9.56
N VAL A 125 -2.47 -8.25 -10.15
CA VAL A 125 -3.51 -9.16 -10.62
C VAL A 125 -2.96 -10.13 -11.67
N SER A 126 -2.25 -9.63 -12.67
CA SER A 126 -1.70 -10.44 -13.76
C SER A 126 -0.54 -11.36 -13.35
N SER A 127 0.32 -10.92 -12.41
CA SER A 127 1.60 -11.59 -12.15
C SER A 127 1.72 -12.23 -10.76
N TYR A 128 1.01 -11.72 -9.75
CA TYR A 128 1.24 -12.06 -8.34
C TYR A 128 -0.03 -12.44 -7.55
N MET A 129 -1.22 -12.42 -8.16
CA MET A 129 -2.47 -12.76 -7.46
C MET A 129 -2.41 -14.15 -6.84
N LYS A 130 -1.93 -15.15 -7.59
CA LYS A 130 -1.76 -16.53 -7.09
C LYS A 130 -0.86 -16.58 -5.85
N LEU A 131 0.26 -15.85 -5.84
CA LEU A 131 1.17 -15.77 -4.70
C LEU A 131 0.45 -15.21 -3.47
N ILE A 132 -0.31 -14.12 -3.62
CA ILE A 132 -1.08 -13.52 -2.54
C ILE A 132 -2.13 -14.50 -2.02
N GLN A 133 -2.88 -15.16 -2.89
CA GLN A 133 -3.90 -16.13 -2.49
C GLN A 133 -3.33 -17.33 -1.74
N THR A 134 -2.19 -17.87 -2.19
CA THR A 134 -1.49 -18.93 -1.45
C THR A 134 -1.01 -18.42 -0.10
N SER A 135 -0.50 -17.18 -0.03
CA SER A 135 -0.03 -16.56 1.22
C SER A 135 -1.10 -16.41 2.29
N LEU A 136 -2.39 -16.29 1.90
CA LEU A 136 -3.51 -16.23 2.86
C LEU A 136 -3.67 -17.51 3.70
N HIS A 137 -3.08 -18.63 3.27
CA HIS A 137 -3.13 -19.90 4.01
C HIS A 137 -2.01 -20.03 5.04
N SER A 138 -1.06 -19.10 5.10
CA SER A 138 0.05 -19.12 6.05
C SER A 138 -0.41 -19.15 7.51
N GLU A 139 0.41 -19.76 8.37
CA GLU A 139 0.27 -19.73 9.83
C GLU A 139 0.73 -18.39 10.42
N ASN A 140 1.52 -17.61 9.66
CA ASN A 140 1.98 -16.30 10.08
C ASN A 140 0.87 -15.26 9.96
N HIS A 141 0.15 -15.06 11.07
CA HIS A 141 -0.97 -14.12 11.14
C HIS A 141 -0.60 -12.69 10.72
N ARG A 142 0.62 -12.23 11.01
CA ARG A 142 1.08 -10.90 10.61
C ARG A 142 1.17 -10.77 9.09
N PHE A 143 1.70 -11.80 8.42
CA PHE A 143 1.83 -11.82 6.97
C PHE A 143 0.47 -11.94 6.26
N VAL A 144 -0.41 -12.81 6.76
CA VAL A 144 -1.79 -12.94 6.24
C VAL A 144 -2.54 -11.60 6.33
N ARG A 145 -2.43 -10.89 7.46
CA ARG A 145 -3.03 -9.56 7.62
C ARG A 145 -2.48 -8.55 6.62
N GLN A 146 -1.18 -8.58 6.36
CA GLN A 146 -0.57 -7.69 5.37
C GLN A 146 -1.10 -7.96 3.96
N CYS A 147 -1.26 -9.24 3.58
CA CYS A 147 -1.85 -9.61 2.30
C CYS A 147 -3.28 -9.09 2.14
N LEU A 148 -4.11 -9.22 3.18
CA LEU A 148 -5.49 -8.71 3.18
C LEU A 148 -5.56 -7.18 3.13
N SER A 149 -4.67 -6.50 3.86
CA SER A 149 -4.60 -5.03 3.87
C SER A 149 -4.15 -4.51 2.50
N PHE A 150 -3.17 -5.18 1.87
CA PHE A 150 -2.73 -4.87 0.51
C PHE A 150 -3.85 -5.06 -0.52
N LEU A 151 -4.58 -6.19 -0.49
CA LEU A 151 -5.76 -6.41 -1.34
C LEU A 151 -6.84 -5.34 -1.11
N SER A 152 -7.06 -4.92 0.14
CA SER A 152 -8.01 -3.85 0.47
C SER A 152 -7.61 -2.52 -0.19
N ALA A 153 -6.32 -2.17 -0.14
CA ALA A 153 -5.78 -0.96 -0.76
C ALA A 153 -5.87 -1.01 -2.31
N MET A 154 -5.75 -2.19 -2.92
CA MET A 154 -5.95 -2.39 -4.35
C MET A 154 -7.41 -2.12 -4.77
N VAL A 155 -8.36 -2.71 -4.04
CA VAL A 155 -9.80 -2.49 -4.27
C VAL A 155 -10.17 -1.01 -4.07
N SER A 156 -9.54 -0.35 -3.11
CA SER A 156 -9.80 1.06 -2.78
C SER A 156 -9.32 2.07 -3.84
N GLN A 157 -8.62 1.64 -4.90
CA GLN A 157 -8.27 2.55 -6.01
C GLN A 157 -9.51 2.98 -6.83
N GLY A 158 -10.61 2.23 -6.79
CA GLY A 158 -11.87 2.57 -7.47
C GLY A 158 -12.60 1.38 -8.06
N ALA A 159 -13.70 1.64 -8.77
CA ALA A 159 -14.59 0.60 -9.28
C ALA A 159 -13.91 -0.35 -10.28
N ASP A 160 -13.03 0.17 -11.15
CA ASP A 160 -12.34 -0.65 -12.15
C ASP A 160 -11.36 -1.64 -11.51
N THR A 161 -10.57 -1.18 -10.54
CA THR A 161 -9.65 -2.04 -9.81
C THR A 161 -10.38 -3.01 -8.89
N ALA A 162 -11.50 -2.60 -8.29
CA ALA A 162 -12.37 -3.48 -7.53
C ALA A 162 -12.87 -4.65 -8.41
N ARG A 163 -13.35 -4.36 -9.62
CA ARG A 163 -13.78 -5.37 -10.61
C ARG A 163 -12.64 -6.29 -11.03
N GLU A 164 -11.46 -5.73 -11.26
CA GLU A 164 -10.27 -6.49 -11.64
C GLU A 164 -9.80 -7.44 -10.54
N VAL A 165 -9.76 -6.98 -9.28
CA VAL A 165 -9.45 -7.84 -8.13
C VAL A 165 -10.54 -8.90 -7.96
N PHE A 166 -11.82 -8.53 -8.02
CA PHE A 166 -12.93 -9.46 -7.84
C PHE A 166 -12.88 -10.61 -8.86
N SER A 167 -12.63 -10.30 -10.14
CA SER A 167 -12.60 -11.29 -11.23
C SER A 167 -11.42 -12.28 -11.14
N HIS A 168 -10.32 -11.91 -10.49
CA HIS A 168 -9.12 -12.76 -10.39
C HIS A 168 -8.94 -13.39 -9.00
N PHE A 169 -9.63 -12.87 -7.99
CA PHE A 169 -9.57 -13.40 -6.64
C PHE A 169 -10.57 -14.55 -6.47
N HIS A 170 -10.04 -15.76 -6.39
CA HIS A 170 -10.82 -16.96 -6.06
C HIS A 170 -11.33 -16.92 -4.61
N PHE A 171 -12.60 -16.61 -4.43
CA PHE A 171 -13.29 -16.69 -3.15
C PHE A 171 -13.64 -18.15 -2.82
N THR A 172 -12.71 -18.87 -2.20
CA THR A 172 -12.91 -20.28 -1.82
C THR A 172 -13.47 -20.42 -0.40
N LYS A 173 -14.11 -21.56 -0.11
CA LYS A 173 -14.57 -21.90 1.25
C LYS A 173 -13.46 -21.84 2.30
N GLY A 174 -12.20 -22.05 1.92
CA GLY A 174 -11.05 -21.95 2.82
C GLY A 174 -10.85 -20.55 3.39
N LEU A 175 -11.29 -19.50 2.68
CA LEU A 175 -11.18 -18.11 3.13
C LEU A 175 -12.16 -17.78 4.26
N SER A 176 -13.27 -18.50 4.40
CA SER A 176 -14.19 -18.36 5.54
C SER A 176 -13.50 -18.61 6.88
N ALA A 177 -12.43 -19.42 6.89
CA ALA A 177 -11.63 -19.66 8.08
C ALA A 177 -10.90 -18.39 8.55
N LEU A 178 -10.56 -17.46 7.64
CA LEU A 178 -9.93 -16.18 7.99
C LEU A 178 -10.86 -15.33 8.86
N ALA A 179 -12.17 -15.38 8.62
CA ALA A 179 -13.18 -14.68 9.42
C ALA A 179 -13.23 -15.17 10.88
N LYS A 180 -12.65 -16.35 11.16
CA LYS A 180 -12.58 -16.97 12.51
C LYS A 180 -11.21 -16.81 13.17
N ARG A 181 -10.17 -16.32 12.47
CA ARG A 181 -8.81 -16.16 12.99
C ARG A 181 -8.67 -14.86 13.80
N LYS A 182 -9.07 -14.92 15.07
CA LYS A 182 -9.05 -13.79 16.01
C LYS A 182 -7.79 -13.73 16.87
N ASP A 183 -7.44 -12.51 17.30
CA ASP A 183 -6.48 -12.31 18.40
C ASP A 183 -7.24 -12.20 19.73
N LYS A 184 -6.91 -13.08 20.68
CA LYS A 184 -7.61 -13.15 21.98
C LYS A 184 -7.36 -11.93 22.88
N MET A 185 -6.40 -11.07 22.54
CA MET A 185 -6.07 -9.85 23.29
C MET A 185 -6.63 -8.60 22.60
N GLY A 186 -7.48 -8.74 21.58
CA GLY A 186 -8.08 -7.63 20.86
C GLY A 186 -7.08 -6.78 20.08
N LYS A 187 -5.91 -7.34 19.76
CA LYS A 187 -4.95 -6.71 18.83
C LYS A 187 -5.47 -6.81 17.40
N PRO A 188 -4.93 -6.00 16.47
CA PRO A 188 -5.26 -6.16 15.05
C PRO A 188 -5.07 -7.63 14.62
N ASP A 189 -6.15 -8.25 14.15
CA ASP A 189 -6.18 -9.68 13.84
C ASP A 189 -6.54 -9.96 12.37
N VAL A 190 -6.47 -11.23 11.98
CA VAL A 190 -6.71 -11.66 10.59
C VAL A 190 -8.16 -11.45 10.21
N ARG A 191 -9.09 -11.69 11.14
CA ARG A 191 -10.52 -11.43 10.93
C ARG A 191 -10.75 -9.97 10.53
N MET A 192 -10.26 -9.01 11.31
CA MET A 192 -10.48 -7.59 11.04
C MET A 192 -9.96 -7.19 9.66
N ALA A 193 -8.77 -7.67 9.27
CA ALA A 193 -8.22 -7.42 7.95
C ALA A 193 -9.07 -8.05 6.83
N TYR A 194 -9.63 -9.25 7.07
CA TYR A 194 -10.52 -9.93 6.12
C TYR A 194 -11.85 -9.19 5.97
N THR A 195 -12.42 -8.71 7.07
CA THR A 195 -13.62 -7.86 7.04
C THR A 195 -13.36 -6.55 6.31
N GLN A 196 -12.21 -5.90 6.53
CA GLN A 196 -11.84 -4.68 5.80
C GLN A 196 -11.71 -4.93 4.30
N PHE A 197 -11.09 -6.05 3.90
CA PHE A 197 -11.01 -6.46 2.50
C PHE A 197 -12.40 -6.69 1.88
N ALA A 198 -13.34 -7.26 2.63
CA ALA A 198 -14.69 -7.43 2.13
C ALA A 198 -15.45 -6.11 2.00
N LEU A 199 -15.34 -5.24 3.01
CA LEU A 199 -16.01 -3.94 3.00
C LEU A 199 -15.45 -3.02 1.92
N SER A 200 -14.17 -3.14 1.54
CA SER A 200 -13.60 -2.28 0.50
C SER A 200 -14.31 -2.43 -0.85
N PHE A 201 -14.81 -3.61 -1.19
CA PHE A 201 -15.65 -3.81 -2.38
C PHE A 201 -16.99 -3.10 -2.28
N LEU A 202 -17.63 -3.11 -1.11
CA LEU A 202 -18.89 -2.40 -0.90
C LEU A 202 -18.70 -0.87 -0.98
N VAL A 203 -17.56 -0.39 -0.52
CA VAL A 203 -17.24 1.05 -0.54
C VAL A 203 -16.89 1.52 -1.95
N SER A 204 -16.05 0.77 -2.66
CA SER A 204 -15.36 1.23 -3.88
C SER A 204 -15.85 0.56 -5.18
N GLY A 205 -16.55 -0.58 -5.08
CA GLY A 205 -17.08 -1.30 -6.23
C GLY A 205 -18.27 -0.60 -6.88
N ASP A 206 -18.48 -0.90 -8.16
CA ASP A 206 -19.72 -0.54 -8.85
C ASP A 206 -20.88 -1.46 -8.44
N ASN A 207 -22.11 -1.09 -8.82
CA ASN A 207 -23.30 -1.85 -8.45
C ASN A 207 -23.26 -3.30 -8.95
N ALA A 208 -22.64 -3.55 -10.10
CA ALA A 208 -22.49 -4.91 -10.65
C ALA A 208 -21.57 -5.77 -9.77
N THR A 209 -20.39 -5.26 -9.42
CA THR A 209 -19.44 -5.96 -8.55
C THR A 209 -20.04 -6.17 -7.16
N ILE A 210 -20.72 -5.16 -6.61
CA ILE A 210 -21.42 -5.27 -5.33
C ILE A 210 -22.51 -6.33 -5.41
N GLY A 211 -23.36 -6.32 -6.43
CA GLY A 211 -24.41 -7.33 -6.63
C GLY A 211 -23.86 -8.75 -6.65
N GLN A 212 -22.82 -8.99 -7.46
CA GLN A 212 -22.15 -10.30 -7.53
C GLN A 212 -21.55 -10.74 -6.19
N LEU A 213 -20.94 -9.80 -5.45
CA LEU A 213 -20.39 -10.07 -4.12
C LEU A 213 -21.49 -10.45 -3.11
N LEU A 214 -22.66 -9.79 -3.17
CA LEU A 214 -23.80 -10.06 -2.30
C LEU A 214 -24.48 -11.40 -2.61
N GLU A 215 -24.46 -11.84 -3.86
CA GLU A 215 -24.98 -13.14 -4.30
C GLU A 215 -24.13 -14.32 -3.81
N MET A 216 -22.90 -14.07 -3.35
CA MET A 216 -22.05 -15.11 -2.80
C MET A 216 -22.58 -15.62 -1.46
N LYS A 217 -23.14 -16.84 -1.49
CA LYS A 217 -23.88 -17.49 -0.38
C LYS A 217 -23.22 -17.41 1.00
N ASP A 218 -21.90 -17.40 1.07
CA ASP A 218 -21.17 -17.48 2.34
C ASP A 218 -20.39 -16.19 2.68
N PHE A 219 -20.25 -15.23 1.76
CA PHE A 219 -19.30 -14.13 1.92
C PHE A 219 -19.65 -13.15 3.05
N LEU A 220 -20.81 -12.49 2.96
CA LEU A 220 -21.30 -11.63 4.05
C LEU A 220 -21.77 -12.41 5.26
N PRO A 221 -22.51 -13.53 5.11
CA PRO A 221 -22.93 -14.33 6.26
C PRO A 221 -21.76 -14.77 7.12
N ASP A 222 -20.63 -15.17 6.55
CA ASP A 222 -19.44 -15.54 7.34
C ASP A 222 -18.92 -14.36 8.15
N ILE A 223 -18.83 -13.16 7.56
CA ILE A 223 -18.34 -11.96 8.27
C ILE A 223 -19.27 -11.58 9.43
N LEU A 224 -20.58 -11.61 9.20
CA LEU A 224 -21.60 -11.20 10.17
C LEU A 224 -21.80 -12.24 11.27
N SER A 225 -21.78 -13.53 10.92
CA SER A 225 -21.99 -14.62 11.88
C SER A 225 -20.74 -14.96 12.70
N SER A 226 -19.53 -14.72 12.17
CA SER A 226 -18.28 -15.04 12.86
C SER A 226 -17.80 -13.93 13.80
N GLY A 227 -18.53 -13.71 14.88
CA GLY A 227 -18.00 -12.98 16.04
C GLY A 227 -18.12 -11.46 15.97
N LEU A 228 -19.09 -10.94 15.23
CA LEU A 228 -19.53 -9.54 15.27
C LEU A 228 -19.83 -9.06 16.70
N LYS A 229 -20.41 -9.94 17.53
CA LYS A 229 -20.72 -9.68 18.95
C LYS A 229 -19.50 -9.39 19.84
N GLU A 230 -18.31 -9.80 19.39
CA GLU A 230 -17.05 -9.63 20.11
C GLU A 230 -16.19 -8.52 19.50
N ASP A 231 -16.60 -7.98 18.34
CA ASP A 231 -15.87 -6.91 17.68
C ASP A 231 -16.08 -5.58 18.43
N ARG A 232 -15.12 -4.66 18.31
CA ARG A 232 -15.26 -3.31 18.89
C ARG A 232 -16.46 -2.60 18.27
N ILE A 233 -17.18 -1.81 19.06
CA ILE A 233 -18.35 -1.03 18.60
C ILE A 233 -18.04 -0.20 17.36
N SER A 234 -16.83 0.39 17.26
CA SER A 234 -16.39 1.14 16.08
C SER A 234 -16.39 0.28 14.80
N THR A 235 -15.97 -0.97 14.90
CA THR A 235 -15.93 -1.93 13.79
C THR A 235 -17.34 -2.37 13.41
N VAL A 236 -18.19 -2.65 14.40
CA VAL A 236 -19.60 -2.97 14.17
C VAL A 236 -20.31 -1.81 13.47
N ASN A 237 -20.13 -0.58 13.94
CA ASN A 237 -20.71 0.61 13.34
C ASN A 237 -20.23 0.82 11.90
N LEU A 238 -18.94 0.61 11.61
CA LEU A 238 -18.39 0.69 10.26
C LEU A 238 -19.06 -0.33 9.32
N ILE A 239 -19.19 -1.59 9.76
CA ILE A 239 -19.86 -2.64 8.97
C ILE A 239 -21.30 -2.25 8.69
N LEU A 240 -22.07 -1.92 9.73
CA LEU A 240 -23.50 -1.59 9.61
C LEU A 240 -23.73 -0.35 8.75
N SER A 241 -22.93 0.70 8.95
CA SER A 241 -23.04 1.94 8.17
C SER A 241 -22.70 1.70 6.69
N THR A 242 -21.68 0.88 6.42
CA THR A 242 -21.32 0.51 5.03
C THR A 242 -22.44 -0.28 4.38
N LEU A 243 -23.00 -1.28 5.06
CA LEU A 243 -24.12 -2.07 4.55
C LEU A 243 -25.36 -1.21 4.31
N GLN A 244 -25.74 -0.37 5.28
CA GLN A 244 -26.92 0.49 5.15
C GLN A 244 -26.81 1.45 3.96
N THR A 245 -25.64 2.06 3.77
CA THR A 245 -25.43 3.07 2.72
C THR A 245 -25.24 2.45 1.33
N LYS A 246 -24.61 1.28 1.24
CA LYS A 246 -24.19 0.70 -0.06
C LYS A 246 -25.06 -0.47 -0.51
N VAL A 247 -25.70 -1.19 0.41
CA VAL A 247 -26.55 -2.35 0.08
C VAL A 247 -28.03 -1.95 0.04
N GLY A 248 -28.47 -1.05 0.94
CA GLY A 248 -29.86 -0.57 0.98
C GLY A 248 -30.39 -0.08 -0.39
N PRO A 249 -29.68 0.81 -1.09
CA PRO A 249 -30.10 1.26 -2.42
C PRO A 249 -30.15 0.15 -3.48
N ASN A 250 -29.22 -0.81 -3.41
CA ASN A 250 -29.13 -1.93 -4.38
C ASN A 250 -30.23 -2.99 -4.16
N LEU A 251 -30.75 -3.14 -2.94
CA LEU A 251 -31.89 -4.00 -2.63
C LEU A 251 -33.24 -3.37 -2.97
N LEU A 252 -33.32 -2.04 -3.05
CA LEU A 252 -34.53 -1.29 -3.40
C LEU A 252 -34.66 -1.01 -4.92
N SER A 253 -33.62 -1.32 -5.69
CA SER A 253 -33.56 -1.14 -7.15
C SER A 253 -33.80 -2.43 -7.95
N GLN A 254 -34.18 -3.53 -7.28
CA GLN A 254 -34.71 -4.75 -7.90
C GLN A 254 -36.22 -4.84 -7.67
#